data_AF-A0A8C6HWK3-F1
#
_entry.id   AF-A0A8C6HWK3-F1
#
_cell.length_a   1.000
_cell.length_b   1.000
_cell.length_c   1.000
_cell.angle_alpha   90.00
_cell.angle_beta   90.00
_cell.angle_gamma   90.00
#
_symmetry.space_group_name_H-M   'P 1'
#
loop_
_entity.id
_entity.type
_entity.pdbx_description
1 polymer ?
#
loop_
_entity_poly.entity_id
_entity_poly.type
_entity_poly.pdbx_seq_one_letter_code
_entity_poly.pdbx_strand_id
1 'polypeptide(L)'
;MANLERTFIAIKPDGVQRGLVGEIIKRFEQKGFRLVAMKFLRASEEHLKQHYIDLKVRPFFPGLVKYMNSGPVVAGTYSNHSWGWGWGGVSVSSYHELPILLIIVSPFCSL
;
A
#
# COMPACT_ATOMS: atom_id res chain seq x y z
N MET A 1 -8.85 -17.80 -20.18
CA MET A 1 -8.54 -17.93 -18.75
C MET A 1 -8.40 -16.54 -18.18
N ALA A 2 -9.11 -16.18 -17.11
CA ALA A 2 -8.95 -14.87 -16.48
C ALA A 2 -7.55 -14.77 -15.87
N ASN A 3 -6.79 -13.74 -16.22
CA ASN A 3 -5.46 -13.52 -15.63
C ASN A 3 -5.61 -13.23 -14.14
N LEU A 4 -4.87 -13.99 -13.31
CA LEU A 4 -4.78 -13.76 -11.88
C LEU A 4 -3.79 -12.64 -11.63
N GLU A 5 -4.29 -11.46 -11.34
CA GLU A 5 -3.47 -10.28 -11.07
C GLU A 5 -3.14 -10.20 -9.58
N ARG A 6 -1.95 -9.69 -9.27
CA ARG A 6 -1.49 -9.43 -7.90
C ARG A 6 -1.27 -7.95 -7.72
N THR A 7 -1.76 -7.40 -6.63
CA THR A 7 -1.56 -6.00 -6.25
C THR A 7 -0.90 -5.92 -4.88
N PHE A 8 -0.08 -4.88 -4.72
CA PHE A 8 0.59 -4.58 -3.47
C PHE A 8 -0.17 -3.49 -2.72
N ILE A 9 -0.47 -3.75 -1.45
CA ILE A 9 -1.23 -2.83 -0.60
C ILE A 9 -0.46 -2.65 0.71
N ALA A 10 -0.11 -1.40 1.03
CA ALA A 10 0.53 -1.04 2.29
C ALA A 10 -0.41 -0.20 3.17
N ILE A 11 -0.56 -0.63 4.41
CA ILE A 11 -1.22 0.12 5.49
C ILE A 11 -0.14 0.98 6.15
N LYS A 12 -0.32 2.30 6.07
CA LYS A 12 0.60 3.31 6.61
C LYS A 12 0.68 3.24 8.15
N PRO A 13 1.71 3.86 8.77
CA PRO A 13 1.90 3.81 10.22
C PRO A 13 0.68 4.29 11.03
N ASP A 14 -0.02 5.33 10.57
CA ASP A 14 -1.26 5.82 11.21
C ASP A 14 -2.36 4.74 11.28
N GLY A 15 -2.58 4.00 10.18
CA GLY A 15 -3.57 2.93 10.13
C GLY A 15 -3.22 1.76 11.05
N VAL A 16 -1.92 1.49 11.22
CA VAL A 16 -1.44 0.48 12.16
C VAL A 16 -1.62 0.95 13.60
N GLN A 17 -1.23 2.19 13.92
CA GLN A 17 -1.36 2.77 15.26
C GLN A 17 -2.81 2.88 15.72
N ARG A 18 -3.73 3.14 14.79
CA ARG A 18 -5.18 3.22 15.06
C ARG A 18 -5.86 1.85 15.13
N GLY A 19 -5.13 0.74 14.97
CA GLY A 19 -5.69 -0.61 15.02
C GLY A 19 -6.59 -0.96 13.84
N LEU A 20 -6.45 -0.28 12.69
CA LEU A 20 -7.35 -0.41 11.54
C LEU A 20 -6.97 -1.57 10.60
N VAL A 21 -5.92 -2.32 10.92
CA VAL A 21 -5.39 -3.39 10.05
C VAL A 21 -6.46 -4.44 9.71
N GLY A 22 -7.16 -4.96 10.73
CA GLY A 22 -8.19 -5.98 10.52
C GLY A 22 -9.38 -5.48 9.71
N GLU A 23 -9.82 -4.25 9.95
CA GLU A 23 -10.93 -3.62 9.23
C GLU A 23 -10.58 -3.40 7.74
N ILE A 24 -9.35 -3.00 7.45
CA ILE A 24 -8.87 -2.83 6.07
C ILE A 24 -8.82 -4.18 5.35
N ILE A 25 -8.23 -5.21 5.95
CA ILE A 25 -8.15 -6.56 5.36
C ILE A 25 -9.55 -7.10 5.08
N LYS A 26 -10.46 -6.99 6.05
CA LYS A 26 -11.85 -7.42 5.93
C LYS A 26 -12.55 -6.78 4.72
N ARG A 27 -12.35 -5.48 4.50
CA ARG A 27 -12.93 -4.77 3.33
C ARG A 27 -12.38 -5.29 2.00
N PHE A 28 -11.11 -5.65 1.94
CA PHE A 28 -10.53 -6.25 0.75
C PHE A 28 -11.09 -7.64 0.46
N GLU A 29 -11.18 -8.48 1.49
CA GLU A 29 -11.78 -9.82 1.36
C GLU A 29 -13.24 -9.75 0.94
N GLN A 30 -14.02 -8.81 1.50
CA GLN A 30 -15.42 -8.58 1.11
C GLN A 30 -15.57 -8.11 -0.35
N LYS A 31 -14.56 -7.43 -0.91
CA LYS A 31 -14.51 -7.04 -2.32
C LYS A 31 -14.02 -8.17 -3.24
N GLY A 32 -13.76 -9.36 -2.71
CA GLY A 32 -13.30 -10.51 -3.47
C GLY A 32 -11.79 -10.57 -3.70
N PHE A 33 -11.00 -9.71 -3.03
CA PHE A 33 -9.55 -9.89 -3.03
C PHE A 33 -9.16 -11.05 -2.12
N ARG A 34 -8.20 -11.85 -2.57
CA ARG A 34 -7.59 -12.90 -1.76
C ARG A 34 -6.25 -12.41 -1.22
N LEU A 35 -6.08 -12.41 0.10
CA LEU A 35 -4.77 -12.17 0.71
C LEU A 35 -3.82 -13.34 0.38
N VAL A 36 -2.68 -13.03 -0.23
CA VAL A 36 -1.66 -14.01 -0.63
C VAL A 36 -0.50 -14.02 0.37
N ALA A 37 -0.04 -12.85 0.78
CA ALA A 37 1.05 -12.69 1.73
C ALA A 37 0.85 -11.40 2.52
N MET A 38 1.31 -11.39 3.76
CA MET A 38 1.30 -10.21 4.61
C MET A 38 2.58 -10.17 5.45
N LYS A 39 3.13 -8.97 5.63
CA LYS A 39 4.33 -8.74 6.43
C LYS A 39 4.17 -7.48 7.26
N PHE A 40 4.37 -7.61 8.57
CA PHE A 40 4.50 -6.48 9.49
C PHE A 40 5.97 -6.10 9.58
N LEU A 41 6.32 -4.87 9.19
CA LEU A 41 7.71 -4.45 9.16
C LEU A 41 7.87 -2.96 9.44
N ARG A 42 9.06 -2.56 9.87
CA ARG A 42 9.49 -1.17 9.89
C ARG A 42 10.56 -1.00 8.83
N ALA A 43 10.26 -0.23 7.78
CA ALA A 43 11.18 -0.04 6.68
C ALA A 43 12.30 0.92 7.07
N SER A 44 13.54 0.64 6.64
CA SER A 44 14.66 1.56 6.83
C SER A 44 14.47 2.82 5.97
N GLU A 45 15.13 3.90 6.35
CA GLU A 45 15.04 5.16 5.62
C GLU A 45 15.57 5.01 4.19
N GLU A 46 16.66 4.26 4.01
CA GLU A 46 17.27 3.95 2.72
C GLU A 46 16.30 3.21 1.81
N HIS A 47 15.61 2.20 2.36
CA HIS A 47 14.63 1.42 1.61
C HIS A 47 13.43 2.29 1.19
N LEU A 48 12.93 3.16 2.07
CA LEU A 48 11.86 4.09 1.74
C LEU A 48 12.26 5.12 0.67
N LYS A 49 13.50 5.63 0.72
CA LYS A 49 14.02 6.54 -0.31
C LYS A 49 14.08 5.87 -1.69
N GLN A 50 14.48 4.61 -1.74
CA GLN A 50 14.48 3.82 -2.98
C GLN A 50 13.05 3.54 -3.46
N HIS A 51 12.15 3.13 -2.55
CA HIS A 51 10.75 2.84 -2.88
C HIS A 51 10.00 4.06 -3.45
N TYR A 52 10.31 5.27 -2.97
CA TYR A 52 9.71 6.53 -3.45
C TYR A 52 10.63 7.34 -4.36
N ILE A 53 11.61 6.72 -5.03
CA ILE A 53 12.63 7.44 -5.81
C ILE A 53 12.02 8.38 -6.87
N ASP A 54 10.90 7.99 -7.48
CA ASP A 54 10.18 8.79 -8.47
C ASP A 54 9.63 10.11 -7.90
N LEU A 55 9.45 10.17 -6.57
CA LEU A 55 8.98 11.35 -5.86
C LEU A 55 10.12 12.23 -5.34
N LYS A 56 11.39 11.85 -5.54
CA LYS A 56 12.57 12.57 -4.99
C LYS A 56 12.60 14.06 -5.36
N VAL A 57 12.09 14.42 -6.54
CA VAL A 57 12.04 15.82 -7.02
C VAL A 57 10.94 16.65 -6.38
N ARG A 58 10.02 16.02 -5.63
CA ARG A 58 8.89 16.71 -5.00
C ARG A 58 9.30 17.34 -3.67
N PRO A 59 8.84 18.55 -3.34
CA PRO A 59 9.23 19.25 -2.11
C PRO A 59 8.81 18.52 -0.83
N PHE A 60 7.78 17.67 -0.89
CA PHE A 60 7.29 16.90 0.26
C PHE A 60 8.03 15.56 0.48
N PHE A 61 8.97 15.17 -0.38
CA PHE A 61 9.65 13.86 -0.31
C PHE A 61 10.34 13.59 1.04
N PRO A 62 11.12 14.52 1.63
CA PRO A 62 11.73 14.29 2.94
C PRO A 62 10.69 14.06 4.04
N GLY A 63 9.57 14.79 3.98
CA GLY A 63 8.44 14.63 4.89
C GLY A 63 7.75 13.27 4.73
N LEU A 64 7.57 12.80 3.49
CA LEU A 64 7.00 11.48 3.19
C LEU A 64 7.85 10.35 3.77
N VAL A 65 9.17 10.38 3.53
CA VAL A 65 10.10 9.36 4.05
C VAL A 65 10.09 9.35 5.57
N LYS A 66 10.18 10.53 6.20
CA LYS A 66 10.12 10.65 7.68
C LYS A 66 8.80 10.13 8.24
N TYR A 67 7.68 10.46 7.58
CA TYR A 67 6.36 9.98 7.97
C TYR A 67 6.26 8.45 7.86
N MET A 68 6.72 7.85 6.76
CA MET A 68 6.68 6.40 6.57
C MET A 68 7.64 5.65 7.51
N ASN A 69 8.73 6.27 7.95
CA ASN A 69 9.68 5.71 8.92
C ASN A 69 9.22 5.85 10.39
N SER A 70 8.20 6.69 10.66
CA SER A 70 7.73 7.01 12.02
C SER A 70 7.16 5.83 12.79
N GLY A 71 6.77 4.75 12.10
CA GLY A 71 6.19 3.57 12.74
C GLY A 71 6.18 2.35 11.81
N PRO A 72 5.65 1.22 12.31
CA PRO A 72 5.52 0.01 11.51
C PRO A 72 4.46 0.17 10.43
N VAL A 73 4.64 -0.56 9.33
CA VAL A 73 3.68 -0.70 8.23
C VAL A 73 3.27 -2.16 8.07
N VAL A 74 2.07 -2.36 7.56
CA VAL A 74 1.61 -3.69 7.14
C VAL A 74 1.58 -3.72 5.62
N ALA A 75 2.46 -4.55 5.06
CA ALA A 75 2.59 -4.78 3.63
C ALA A 75 1.83 -6.05 3.27
N GLY A 76 0.90 -5.99 2.32
CA GLY A 76 0.08 -7.13 1.89
C GLY A 76 0.04 -7.28 0.37
N THR A 77 0.17 -8.51 -0.10
CA THR A 77 -0.02 -8.88 -1.50
C THR A 77 -1.39 -9.54 -1.64
N TYR A 78 -2.21 -9.01 -2.54
CA TYR A 78 -3.57 -9.47 -2.76
C TYR A 78 -3.75 -9.91 -4.21
N SER A 79 -4.48 -10.99 -4.45
CA SER A 79 -4.80 -11.46 -5.80
C SER A 79 -6.30 -11.40 -6.10
N ASN A 80 -6.66 -11.16 -7.36
CA ASN A 80 -8.04 -11.33 -7.83
C ASN A 80 -8.07 -11.71 -9.33
N HIS A 81 -9.20 -12.23 -9.78
CA HIS A 81 -9.48 -12.49 -11.18
C HIS A 81 -9.91 -11.17 -11.86
N SER A 82 -9.00 -10.58 -12.65
CA SER A 82 -9.22 -9.42 -13.53
C SER A 82 -9.90 -8.19 -12.89
N TRP A 83 -9.12 -7.19 -12.47
CA TRP A 83 -9.67 -5.88 -12.13
C TRP A 83 -9.87 -5.03 -13.39
N GLY A 84 -11.13 -4.77 -13.75
CA GLY A 84 -11.50 -3.82 -14.82
C GLY A 84 -11.35 -2.35 -14.43
N TRP A 85 -10.21 -1.94 -13.85
CA TRP A 85 -9.96 -0.53 -13.54
C TRP A 85 -8.57 -0.10 -14.04
N GLY A 86 -8.57 0.84 -14.98
CA GLY A 86 -7.37 1.44 -15.59
C GLY A 86 -6.58 2.35 -14.64
N TRP A 87 -6.01 1.80 -13.56
CA TRP A 87 -5.06 2.52 -12.71
C TRP A 87 -3.62 2.19 -13.13
N GLY A 88 -3.20 2.75 -14.27
CA GLY A 88 -1.79 2.80 -14.66
C GLY A 88 -1.05 3.86 -13.84
N GLY A 89 -0.60 3.51 -12.64
CA GLY A 89 0.29 4.37 -11.85
C GLY A 89 0.32 4.06 -10.37
N VAL A 90 1.41 4.46 -9.70
CA VAL A 90 1.47 4.58 -8.24
C VAL A 90 0.41 5.59 -7.81
N SER A 91 -0.78 5.10 -7.47
CA SER A 91 -1.84 5.97 -6.98
C SER A 91 -1.69 6.10 -5.47
N VAL A 92 -1.14 7.24 -5.02
CA VAL A 92 -1.29 7.69 -3.64
C VAL A 92 -2.74 8.17 -3.49
N SER A 93 -3.68 7.25 -3.60
CA SER A 93 -5.10 7.54 -3.46
C SER A 93 -5.43 7.60 -1.97
N SER A 94 -5.64 8.80 -1.46
CA SER A 94 -6.48 8.96 -0.27
C SER A 94 -7.89 8.61 -0.72
N TYR A 95 -8.36 7.41 -0.40
CA TYR A 95 -9.75 7.03 -0.65
C TYR A 95 -10.64 8.05 0.06
N HIS A 96 -11.31 8.93 -0.69
CA HIS A 96 -12.18 9.97 -0.10
C HIS A 96 -13.34 9.39 0.73
N GLU A 97 -13.66 8.10 0.55
CA GLU A 97 -14.68 7.37 1.32
C GLU A 97 -14.11 6.56 2.50
N LEU A 98 -12.78 6.45 2.64
CA LEU A 98 -12.14 5.81 3.77
C LEU A 98 -11.16 6.81 4.42
N PRO A 99 -11.40 7.30 5.65
CA PRO A 99 -10.47 8.21 6.36
C PRO A 99 -9.18 7.49 6.82
N ILE A 100 -8.73 6.51 6.05
CA ILE A 100 -7.65 5.58 6.35
C ILE A 100 -6.70 5.58 5.16
N LEU A 101 -5.53 6.17 5.40
CA LEU A 101 -4.53 6.51 4.41
C LEU A 101 -3.84 5.22 3.91
N LEU A 102 -4.32 4.65 2.81
CA LEU A 102 -3.85 3.40 2.20
C LEU A 102 -2.94 3.71 0.99
N ILE A 103 -1.86 2.96 0.79
CA ILE A 103 -1.10 3.02 -0.48
C ILE A 103 -1.37 1.74 -1.25
N ILE A 104 -1.93 1.87 -2.43
CA ILE A 104 -1.98 0.78 -3.41
C ILE A 104 -0.84 1.03 -4.37
N VAL A 105 0.15 0.13 -4.34
CA VAL A 105 1.24 0.17 -5.31
C VAL A 105 0.97 -0.92 -6.34
N SER A 106 1.05 -0.52 -7.60
CA SER A 106 0.87 -1.37 -8.78
C SER A 106 1.79 -2.62 -8.72
N PRO A 107 1.52 -3.71 -9.49
CA PRO A 107 2.16 -5.02 -9.37
C PRO A 107 3.69 -5.05 -9.50
N PHE A 108 4.31 -3.93 -9.88
CA PHE A 108 5.74 -3.81 -10.15
C PHE A 108 6.58 -3.41 -8.92
N CYS A 109 5.99 -3.22 -7.75
CA CYS A 109 6.73 -2.80 -6.56
C CYS A 109 7.09 -4.00 -5.67
N SER A 110 8.30 -4.51 -5.86
CA SER A 110 8.93 -5.52 -5.00
C SER A 110 9.44 -4.85 -3.71
N LEU A 111 8.92 -5.27 -2.55
CA LEU A 111 9.47 -4.95 -1.21
C LEU A 111 10.43 -6.03 -0.74
#